data_AF-A0AAE9Z186-F1
#
_entry.id   AF-A0AAE9Z186-F1
#
_cell.length_a   1.000
_cell.length_b   1.000
_cell.length_c   1.000
_cell.angle_alpha   90.00
_cell.angle_beta   90.00
_cell.angle_gamma   90.00
#
_symmetry.space_group_name_H-M   'P 1'
#
loop_
_entity.id
_entity.type
_entity.pdbx_description
1 polymer ?
#
loop_
_entity_poly.entity_id
_entity_poly.type
_entity_poly.pdbx_seq_one_letter_code
_entity_poly.pdbx_strand_id
1 'polypeptide(L)'
;MKKSVLVVPSLLLMLAGCAAQEKACEDITLVSEQIQQCQALQRQIAKAKGKPILRTELERRYQQDCVDIRYYRDEHQIAICGNKEKIKKASKEAEILEELK
;
A
#
# COMPACT_ATOMS: atom_id res chain seq x y z
N MET A 1 22.55 -44.12 7.16
CA MET A 1 22.26 -42.69 7.37
C MET A 1 22.05 -42.01 6.02
N LYS A 2 20.81 -41.89 5.51
CA LYS A 2 20.51 -41.30 4.18
C LYS A 2 19.18 -40.51 4.13
N LYS A 3 18.57 -40.18 5.27
CA LYS A 3 17.26 -39.48 5.33
C LYS A 3 17.37 -37.95 5.41
N SER A 4 18.58 -37.42 5.60
CA SER A 4 18.80 -35.98 5.85
C SER A 4 18.90 -35.12 4.59
N VAL A 5 18.99 -35.71 3.40
CA VAL A 5 19.26 -34.99 2.14
C VAL A 5 17.99 -34.36 1.53
N LEU A 6 16.81 -34.85 1.90
CA LEU A 6 15.52 -34.36 1.38
C LEU A 6 14.94 -33.14 2.13
N VAL A 7 15.52 -32.75 3.26
CA VAL A 7 14.98 -31.65 4.10
C VAL A 7 15.42 -30.28 3.59
N VAL A 8 16.61 -30.18 3.00
CA VAL A 8 17.21 -28.91 2.54
C VAL A 8 16.47 -28.26 1.35
N PRO A 9 16.04 -29.00 0.30
CA PRO A 9 15.34 -28.39 -0.84
C PRO A 9 13.95 -27.85 -0.44
N SER A 10 13.28 -28.51 0.50
CA SER A 10 11.95 -28.12 0.98
C SER A 10 11.97 -26.81 1.76
N LEU A 11 13.05 -26.55 2.51
CA LEU A 11 13.23 -25.31 3.24
C LEU A 11 13.43 -24.12 2.29
N LEU A 12 14.22 -24.27 1.23
CA LEU A 12 14.47 -23.21 0.24
C LEU A 12 13.20 -22.77 -0.50
N LEU A 13 12.28 -23.70 -0.77
CA LEU A 13 10.97 -23.40 -1.38
C LEU A 13 10.06 -22.57 -0.47
N MET A 14 10.14 -22.75 0.85
CA MET A 14 9.35 -21.98 1.82
C MET A 14 9.87 -20.54 1.97
N LEU A 15 11.18 -20.31 1.85
CA LEU A 15 11.76 -18.97 1.95
C LEU A 15 11.47 -18.09 0.71
N ALA A 16 11.22 -18.68 -0.46
CA ALA A 16 10.87 -17.93 -1.67
C ALA A 16 9.48 -17.27 -1.58
N GLY A 17 8.56 -17.82 -0.77
CA GLY A 17 7.21 -17.29 -0.58
C GLY A 17 7.15 -15.98 0.24
N CYS A 18 8.15 -15.70 1.07
CA CYS A 18 8.20 -14.48 1.88
C CYS A 18 8.76 -13.25 1.14
N ALA A 19 9.41 -13.43 -0.01
CA ALA A 19 10.01 -12.33 -0.78
C ALA A 19 9.06 -11.73 -1.84
N ALA A 20 7.94 -12.40 -2.14
CA ALA A 20 6.97 -11.95 -3.13
C ALA A 20 6.01 -10.90 -2.55
N GLN A 21 6.51 -9.69 -2.30
CA GLN A 21 5.66 -8.54 -2.01
C GLN A 21 5.38 -7.74 -3.30
N GLU A 22 4.70 -8.38 -4.27
CA GLU A 22 4.43 -7.78 -5.59
C GLU A 22 3.59 -6.49 -5.55
N LYS A 23 2.97 -6.18 -4.41
CA LYS A 23 2.16 -4.98 -4.19
C LYS A 23 2.60 -4.17 -2.97
N ALA A 24 3.91 -4.04 -2.75
CA ALA A 24 4.46 -3.21 -1.66
C ALA A 24 4.06 -1.72 -1.76
N CYS A 25 3.68 -1.27 -2.96
CA CYS A 25 3.31 0.11 -3.23
C CYS A 25 1.87 0.21 -3.69
N GLU A 26 1.09 1.10 -3.06
CA GLU A 26 -0.32 1.29 -3.41
C GLU A 26 -0.51 1.68 -4.87
N ASP A 27 -1.68 1.31 -5.40
CA ASP A 27 -2.15 1.78 -6.70
C ASP A 27 -2.71 3.20 -6.55
N ILE A 28 -2.38 4.07 -7.50
CA ILE A 28 -2.74 5.50 -7.49
C ILE A 28 -4.27 5.65 -7.52
N THR A 29 -4.97 4.71 -8.15
CA THR A 29 -6.44 4.66 -8.22
C THR A 29 -7.06 4.49 -6.83
N LEU A 30 -6.57 3.54 -6.03
CA LEU A 30 -7.03 3.29 -4.66
C LEU A 30 -6.82 4.52 -3.77
N VAL A 31 -5.67 5.18 -3.90
CA VAL A 31 -5.36 6.41 -3.15
C VAL A 31 -6.34 7.53 -3.53
N SER A 32 -6.71 7.65 -4.81
CA SER A 32 -7.64 8.68 -5.27
C SER A 32 -9.06 8.48 -4.73
N GLU A 33 -9.54 7.23 -4.65
CA GLU A 33 -10.85 6.89 -4.07
C GLU A 33 -10.89 7.21 -2.57
N GLN A 34 -9.83 6.86 -1.83
CA GLN A 34 -9.74 7.15 -0.41
C GLN A 34 -9.74 8.67 -0.13
N ILE A 35 -9.07 9.47 -0.97
CA ILE A 35 -9.10 10.94 -0.89
C ILE A 35 -10.52 11.47 -1.14
N GLN A 36 -11.23 10.94 -2.14
CA GLN A 36 -12.61 11.35 -2.43
C GLN A 36 -13.55 11.06 -1.26
N GLN A 37 -13.41 9.90 -0.61
CA GLN A 37 -14.18 9.55 0.58
C GLN A 37 -13.90 10.52 1.74
N CYS A 38 -12.62 10.84 1.99
CA CYS A 38 -12.24 11.81 3.02
C CYS A 38 -12.79 13.21 2.76
N GLN A 39 -12.79 13.67 1.50
CA GLN A 39 -13.40 14.94 1.12
C GLN A 39 -14.93 14.94 1.34
N ALA A 40 -15.60 13.83 1.00
CA ALA A 40 -17.02 13.68 1.26
C ALA A 40 -17.33 13.74 2.76
N LEU A 41 -16.50 13.12 3.61
CA LEU A 41 -16.65 13.16 5.07
C LEU A 41 -16.49 14.58 5.62
N GLN A 42 -15.49 15.34 5.17
CA GLN A 42 -15.32 16.75 5.57
C GLN A 42 -16.55 17.60 5.23
N ARG A 43 -17.14 17.40 4.04
CA ARG A 43 -18.38 18.10 3.65
C ARG A 43 -19.54 17.73 4.59
N GLN A 44 -19.62 16.49 5.05
CA GLN A 44 -20.64 16.05 6.01
C GLN A 44 -20.43 16.70 7.39
N ILE A 45 -19.19 16.77 7.88
CA ILE A 45 -18.85 17.47 9.13
C ILE A 45 -19.27 18.95 9.08
N ALA A 46 -18.99 19.62 7.95
CA ALA A 46 -19.39 21.01 7.75
C ALA A 46 -20.93 21.19 7.77
N LYS A 47 -21.66 20.23 7.19
CA LYS A 47 -23.13 20.22 7.16
C LYS A 47 -23.76 19.83 8.50
N ALA A 48 -23.03 19.18 9.41
CA ALA A 48 -23.53 18.75 10.73
C ALA A 48 -23.61 19.88 11.77
N LYS A 49 -23.57 21.15 11.36
CA LYS A 49 -23.67 22.32 12.25
C LYS A 49 -24.98 22.26 13.05
N GLY A 50 -24.88 22.48 14.37
CA GLY A 50 -26.03 22.42 15.28
C GLY A 50 -26.46 21.00 15.67
N LYS A 51 -25.73 19.96 15.27
CA LYS A 51 -25.94 18.56 15.70
C LYS A 51 -24.67 18.02 16.36
N PRO A 52 -24.40 18.35 17.64
CA PRO A 52 -23.12 18.05 18.30
C PRO A 52 -22.74 16.57 18.25
N ILE A 53 -23.66 15.67 18.62
CA ILE A 53 -23.39 14.22 18.65
C ILE A 53 -23.03 13.69 17.26
N LEU A 54 -23.79 14.08 16.24
CA LEU A 54 -23.52 13.67 14.85
C LEU A 54 -22.18 14.21 14.37
N ARG A 55 -21.86 15.46 14.69
CA ARG A 55 -20.61 16.10 14.32
C ARG A 55 -19.43 15.38 14.98
N THR A 56 -19.50 15.09 16.28
CA THR A 56 -18.45 14.37 17.01
C THR A 56 -18.18 13.00 16.41
N GLU A 57 -19.23 12.25 16.04
CA GLU A 57 -19.02 10.94 15.41
C GLU A 57 -18.43 11.03 14.01
N LEU A 58 -18.83 12.02 13.21
CA LEU A 58 -18.23 12.25 11.90
C LEU A 58 -16.76 12.68 12.00
N GLU A 59 -16.42 13.54 12.97
CA GLU A 59 -15.04 13.94 13.27
C GLU A 59 -14.20 12.75 13.74
N ARG A 60 -14.75 11.89 14.60
CA ARG A 60 -14.09 10.65 15.04
C ARG A 60 -13.80 9.72 13.86
N ARG A 61 -14.77 9.53 12.95
CA ARG A 61 -14.56 8.72 11.72
C ARG A 61 -13.52 9.35 10.81
N TYR A 62 -13.54 10.68 10.63
CA TYR A 62 -12.53 11.37 9.84
C TYR A 62 -11.12 11.13 10.38
N GLN A 63 -10.95 11.24 11.69
CA GLN A 63 -9.66 11.04 12.32
C GLN A 63 -9.13 9.61 12.08
N GLN A 64 -9.97 8.60 12.32
CA GLN A 64 -9.59 7.21 12.12
C GLN A 64 -9.30 6.88 10.64
N ASP A 65 -10.22 7.22 9.75
CA ASP A 65 -10.20 6.73 8.37
C ASP A 65 -9.26 7.54 7.47
N CYS A 66 -9.03 8.82 7.79
CA CYS A 66 -8.33 9.76 6.91
C CYS A 66 -7.01 10.30 7.45
N VAL A 67 -6.85 10.39 8.78
CA VAL A 67 -5.66 10.98 9.41
C VAL A 67 -4.76 9.88 9.96
N ASP A 68 -5.27 9.06 10.88
CA ASP A 68 -4.47 8.06 11.60
C ASP A 68 -3.93 6.99 10.64
N ILE A 69 -4.77 6.49 9.71
CA ILE A 69 -4.34 5.53 8.68
C ILE A 69 -3.24 6.12 7.79
N ARG A 70 -3.34 7.40 7.39
CA ARG A 70 -2.34 8.02 6.51
C ARG A 70 -1.04 8.37 7.23
N TYR A 71 -1.10 8.80 8.48
CA TYR A 71 0.07 9.17 9.26
C TYR A 71 1.13 8.05 9.28
N TYR A 72 0.71 6.81 9.59
CA TYR A 72 1.61 5.67 9.59
C TYR A 72 2.00 5.20 8.19
N ARG A 73 1.11 5.36 7.21
CA ARG A 73 1.36 4.84 5.85
C ARG A 73 2.31 5.73 5.06
N ASP A 74 2.14 7.05 5.13
CA ASP A 74 2.92 8.01 4.34
C ASP A 74 4.39 8.06 4.79
N GLU A 75 4.67 7.89 6.09
CA GLU A 75 6.04 7.81 6.64
C GLU A 75 6.82 6.59 6.08
N HIS A 76 6.17 5.45 5.92
CA HIS A 76 6.83 4.22 5.45
C HIS A 76 6.78 4.06 3.91
N GLN A 77 5.80 4.67 3.23
CA GLN A 77 5.65 4.60 1.77
C GLN A 77 6.86 5.20 1.03
N ILE A 78 7.44 6.31 1.50
CA ILE A 78 8.58 6.94 0.81
C ILE A 78 9.81 6.03 0.82
N ALA A 79 10.08 5.38 1.96
CA ALA A 79 11.20 4.47 2.11
C ALA A 79 11.05 3.19 1.26
N ILE A 80 9.81 2.73 1.02
CA ILE A 80 9.51 1.49 0.30
C ILE A 80 9.31 1.73 -1.20
N CYS A 81 8.75 2.88 -1.60
CA CYS A 81 8.26 3.13 -2.95
C CYS A 81 8.90 4.32 -3.68
N GLY A 82 9.83 5.05 -3.06
CA GLY A 82 10.43 6.26 -3.62
C GLY A 82 11.16 6.10 -4.97
N ASN A 83 11.49 4.87 -5.37
CA ASN A 83 12.13 4.54 -6.64
C ASN A 83 11.25 3.72 -7.61
N LYS A 84 9.95 3.52 -7.30
CA LYS A 84 9.02 2.66 -8.07
C LYS A 84 9.04 2.98 -9.58
N GLU A 85 8.97 4.25 -9.94
CA GLU A 85 8.95 4.68 -11.35
C GLU A 85 10.30 4.46 -12.06
N LYS A 86 11.42 4.59 -11.33
CA LYS A 86 12.75 4.29 -11.87
C LYS A 86 12.93 2.80 -12.13
N ILE A 87 12.44 1.96 -11.21
CA ILE A 87 12.49 0.48 -11.34
C ILE A 87 11.61 0.03 -12.51
N LYS A 88 10.37 0.53 -12.64
CA LYS A 88 9.49 0.21 -13.78
C LYS A 88 10.11 0.58 -15.14
N LYS A 89 10.83 1.70 -15.19
CA LYS A 89 11.51 2.11 -16.42
C LYS A 89 12.67 1.18 -16.75
N ALA A 90 13.50 0.86 -15.76
CA ALA A 90 14.61 -0.08 -15.91
C ALA A 90 14.14 -1.49 -16.29
N SER A 91 13.02 -1.97 -15.75
CA SER A 91 12.46 -3.29 -16.09
C SER A 91 11.94 -3.33 -17.53
N LYS A 92 11.24 -2.28 -17.98
CA LYS A 92 10.80 -2.17 -19.38
C LYS A 92 11.98 -2.07 -20.34
N GLU A 93 13.01 -1.30 -19.98
CA GLU A 93 14.23 -1.20 -20.79
C GLU A 93 14.96 -2.55 -20.88
N ALA A 94 15.00 -3.33 -19.80
CA ALA A 94 15.59 -4.67 -19.79
C ALA A 94 14.78 -5.67 -20.64
N GLU A 95 13.46 -5.63 -20.56
CA GLU A 95 12.55 -6.48 -21.37
C GLU A 95 12.70 -6.18 -22.87
N ILE A 96 12.74 -4.90 -23.24
CA ILE A 96 13.01 -4.48 -24.63
C ILE A 96 14.42 -4.90 -25.09
N LEU A 97 15.42 -4.88 -24.19
CA LEU A 97 16.78 -5.31 -24.52
C LEU A 97 16.90 -6.83 -24.71
N GLU A 98 16.07 -7.62 -24.02
CA GLU A 98 15.98 -9.06 -24.23
C GLU A 98 15.25 -9.40 -25.53
N GLU A 99 14.20 -8.67 -25.90
CA GLU A 99 13.48 -8.87 -27.17
C GLU A 99 14.32 -8.48 -28.41
N LEU A 100 15.34 -7.63 -28.23
CA LEU A 100 16.26 -7.20 -29.29
C LEU A 100 17.50 -8.09 -29.46
N LYS A 101 17.71 -9.09 -28.58
CA LYS A 101 18.83 -10.05 -28.65
C LYS A 101 18.41 -11.37 -29.30
#